data_AF-A0A970CRN3-F1
#
_entry.id   AF-A0A970CRN3-F1
#
_cell.length_a   1.000
_cell.length_b   1.000
_cell.length_c   1.000
_cell.angle_alpha   90.00
_cell.angle_beta   90.00
_cell.angle_gamma   90.00
#
_symmetry.space_group_name_H-M   'P 1'
#
loop_
_entity.id
_entity.type
_entity.pdbx_description
1 polymer ?
#
loop_
_entity_poly.entity_id
_entity_poly.type
_entity_poly.pdbx_seq_one_letter_code
_entity_poly.pdbx_strand_id
1 'polypeptide(L)'
;MPADMELKIDIASEANRIVTKKIIGARSISELKSYLKSIGLEELAPETQWFQPNGEIYIFGDLRIKDNIVRQIFKDLSINDDRVKIVSEYDEIKNYNFNRFRYDTAVRLIFVGPMPHSTKGKGDYSSVIAKMEQEEGFPKIVRLGTEGDLKVTKTNLKKAVIKEIESNYLDVNYLM
;
A
#
# COMPACT_ATOMS: atom_id res chain seq x y z
N MET A 1 11.45 -25.19 -37.30
CA MET A 1 12.35 -24.01 -37.39
C MET A 1 13.79 -24.54 -37.37
N PRO A 2 14.86 -23.75 -37.58
CA PRO A 2 16.21 -24.27 -37.31
C PRO A 2 16.27 -24.74 -35.85
N ALA A 3 16.88 -25.91 -35.57
CA ALA A 3 16.91 -26.49 -34.21
C ALA A 3 17.45 -25.51 -33.15
N ASP A 4 18.39 -24.64 -33.53
CA ASP A 4 18.93 -23.56 -32.71
C ASP A 4 17.90 -22.51 -32.29
N MET A 5 16.85 -22.31 -33.09
CA MET A 5 15.79 -21.34 -32.80
C MET A 5 14.78 -21.91 -31.80
N GLU A 6 14.43 -23.18 -31.91
CA GLU A 6 13.56 -23.87 -30.95
C GLU A 6 14.25 -23.94 -29.57
N LEU A 7 15.53 -24.31 -29.53
CA LEU A 7 16.31 -24.30 -28.29
C LEU A 7 16.36 -22.91 -27.62
N LYS A 8 16.53 -21.84 -28.41
CA LYS A 8 16.53 -20.45 -27.88
C LYS A 8 15.17 -20.05 -27.32
N ILE A 9 14.07 -20.46 -27.96
CA ILE A 9 12.71 -20.17 -27.48
C ILE A 9 12.44 -20.87 -26.15
N ASP A 10 12.87 -22.13 -26.02
CA ASP A 10 12.69 -22.90 -24.78
C ASP A 10 13.50 -22.29 -23.63
N ILE A 11 14.77 -21.94 -23.88
CA ILE A 11 15.62 -21.28 -22.90
C ILE A 11 15.03 -19.92 -22.49
N ALA A 12 14.56 -19.12 -23.45
CA ALA A 12 13.95 -17.82 -23.15
C ALA A 12 12.69 -17.95 -22.30
N SER A 13 11.86 -18.95 -22.58
CA SER A 13 10.63 -19.21 -21.83
C SER A 13 10.93 -19.59 -20.38
N GLU A 14 11.91 -20.48 -20.17
CA GLU A 14 12.30 -20.91 -18.83
C GLU A 14 13.02 -19.79 -18.06
N ALA A 15 13.91 -19.04 -18.73
CA ALA A 15 14.55 -17.86 -18.16
C ALA A 15 13.51 -16.82 -17.71
N ASN A 16 12.51 -16.52 -18.54
CA ASN A 16 11.41 -15.62 -18.18
C ASN A 16 10.67 -16.10 -16.93
N ARG A 17 10.37 -17.39 -16.83
CA ARG A 17 9.70 -17.97 -15.66
C ARG A 17 10.53 -17.80 -14.40
N ILE A 18 11.83 -18.07 -14.46
CA ILE A 18 12.76 -17.93 -13.32
C ILE A 18 12.89 -16.47 -12.90
N VAL A 19 13.12 -15.57 -13.87
CA VAL A 19 13.26 -14.13 -13.64
C VAL A 19 12.00 -13.55 -13.01
N THR A 20 10.83 -13.89 -13.56
CA THR A 20 9.53 -13.47 -13.04
C THR A 20 9.35 -13.92 -11.59
N LYS A 21 9.63 -15.18 -11.29
CA LYS A 21 9.52 -15.72 -9.92
C LYS A 21 10.45 -15.00 -8.94
N LYS A 22 11.67 -14.65 -9.36
CA LYS A 22 12.64 -13.94 -8.51
C LYS A 22 12.27 -12.48 -8.29
N ILE A 23 11.74 -11.79 -9.30
CA ILE A 23 11.25 -10.41 -9.18
C ILE A 23 10.05 -10.37 -8.23
N ILE A 24 9.02 -11.20 -8.46
CA ILE A 24 7.81 -11.25 -7.63
C ILE A 24 8.12 -11.73 -6.20
N GLY A 25 9.08 -12.64 -6.06
CA GLY A 25 9.46 -13.22 -4.76
C GLY A 25 10.40 -12.36 -3.91
N ALA A 26 10.88 -11.22 -4.42
CA ALA A 26 11.79 -10.35 -3.68
C ALA A 26 11.08 -9.74 -2.46
N ARG A 27 11.70 -9.85 -1.28
CA ARG A 27 11.10 -9.45 0.00
C ARG A 27 11.44 -8.02 0.40
N SER A 28 12.35 -7.37 -0.33
CA SER A 28 12.74 -5.98 -0.13
C SER A 28 13.24 -5.35 -1.43
N ILE A 29 13.27 -4.02 -1.51
CA ILE A 29 13.90 -3.31 -2.64
C ILE A 29 15.37 -3.63 -2.74
N SER A 30 16.10 -3.73 -1.62
CA SER A 30 17.53 -4.04 -1.67
C SER A 30 17.78 -5.40 -2.29
N GLU A 31 16.93 -6.39 -1.98
CA GLU A 31 16.96 -7.71 -2.61
C GLU A 31 16.59 -7.63 -4.10
N LEU A 32 15.52 -6.91 -4.46
CA LEU A 32 15.11 -6.72 -5.84
C LEU A 32 16.18 -6.00 -6.68
N LYS A 33 16.75 -4.91 -6.16
CA LYS A 33 17.84 -4.15 -6.78
C LYS A 33 19.09 -5.01 -6.95
N SER A 34 19.46 -5.77 -5.93
CA SER A 34 20.62 -6.67 -6.00
C SER A 34 20.42 -7.74 -7.07
N TYR A 35 19.21 -8.30 -7.14
CA TYR A 35 18.86 -9.29 -8.16
C TYR A 35 18.84 -8.70 -9.57
N LEU A 36 18.14 -7.58 -9.79
CA LEU A 36 18.08 -6.89 -11.08
C LEU A 36 19.47 -6.48 -11.56
N LYS A 37 20.31 -5.96 -10.67
CA LYS A 37 21.72 -5.67 -10.96
C LYS A 37 22.51 -6.92 -11.34
N SER A 38 22.29 -8.05 -10.65
CA SER A 38 22.99 -9.31 -10.96
C SER A 38 22.68 -9.89 -12.34
N ILE A 39 21.55 -9.51 -12.94
CA ILE A 39 21.11 -9.96 -14.27
C ILE A 39 21.18 -8.86 -15.34
N GLY A 40 21.74 -7.69 -15.01
CA GLY A 40 21.92 -6.58 -15.96
C GLY A 40 20.65 -5.82 -16.32
N LEU A 41 19.66 -5.76 -15.42
CA LEU A 41 18.38 -5.04 -15.58
C LEU A 41 18.23 -3.93 -14.53
N GLU A 42 19.32 -3.23 -14.21
CA GLU A 42 19.35 -2.23 -13.15
C GLU A 42 18.48 -0.99 -13.45
N GLU A 43 18.21 -0.71 -14.72
CA GLU A 43 17.29 0.33 -15.17
C GLU A 43 15.83 0.08 -14.80
N LEU A 44 15.47 -1.18 -14.50
CA LEU A 44 14.14 -1.55 -14.02
C LEU A 44 14.00 -1.39 -12.50
N ALA A 45 15.10 -1.05 -11.80
CA ALA A 45 15.08 -0.88 -10.36
C ALA A 45 14.19 0.32 -9.98
N PRO A 46 13.28 0.17 -9.01
CA PRO A 46 12.47 1.30 -8.55
C PRO A 46 13.38 2.38 -7.94
N GLU A 47 13.18 3.63 -8.36
CA GLU A 47 13.96 4.77 -7.84
C GLU A 47 13.74 4.95 -6.33
N THR A 48 12.52 4.68 -5.84
CA THR A 48 12.15 4.88 -4.45
C THR A 48 12.59 3.71 -3.55
N GLN A 49 13.20 4.04 -2.41
CA GLN A 49 13.68 3.09 -1.39
C GLN A 49 12.58 2.53 -0.46
N TRP A 50 11.30 2.86 -0.69
CA TRP A 50 10.21 2.67 0.29
C TRP A 50 9.08 1.69 -0.12
N PHE A 51 9.39 0.71 -0.97
CA PHE A 51 8.47 -0.37 -1.36
C PHE A 51 8.47 -1.48 -0.30
N GLN A 52 7.43 -1.46 0.53
CA GLN A 52 7.06 -2.54 1.46
C GLN A 52 5.65 -3.01 1.07
N PRO A 53 5.53 -3.92 0.09
CA PRO A 53 4.23 -4.33 -0.44
C PRO A 53 3.30 -4.91 0.64
N ASN A 54 3.92 -5.47 1.69
CA ASN A 54 3.28 -6.07 2.85
C ASN A 54 3.22 -5.16 4.09
N GLY A 55 3.54 -3.88 3.97
CA GLY A 55 3.47 -2.91 5.08
C GLY A 55 2.07 -2.73 5.65
N GLU A 56 2.00 -2.12 6.84
CA GLU A 56 0.76 -1.81 7.55
C GLU A 56 -0.17 -0.90 6.74
N ILE A 57 -1.47 -1.12 6.90
CA ILE A 57 -2.54 -0.35 6.28
C ILE A 57 -3.32 0.32 7.40
N TYR A 58 -3.24 1.65 7.48
CA TYR A 58 -3.97 2.41 8.49
C TYR A 58 -5.33 2.86 7.96
N ILE A 59 -6.31 2.90 8.84
CA ILE A 59 -7.63 3.47 8.58
C ILE A 59 -7.95 4.45 9.69
N PHE A 60 -8.01 5.74 9.35
CA PHE A 60 -8.37 6.83 10.26
C PHE A 60 -9.78 7.36 9.97
N GLY A 61 -10.47 7.81 11.02
CA GLY A 61 -11.73 8.54 10.91
C GLY A 61 -12.96 7.76 11.40
N ASP A 62 -14.11 8.44 11.40
CA ASP A 62 -15.37 7.87 11.89
C ASP A 62 -15.88 6.74 10.98
N LEU A 63 -15.92 5.52 11.52
CA LEU A 63 -16.37 4.32 10.83
C LEU A 63 -17.82 3.98 11.19
N ARG A 64 -18.69 3.75 10.19
CA ARG A 64 -19.98 3.05 10.39
C ARG A 64 -19.85 1.52 10.43
N ILE A 65 -18.63 1.03 10.41
CA ILE A 65 -18.31 -0.37 10.19
C ILE A 65 -17.65 -0.88 11.46
N LYS A 66 -18.08 -2.05 11.94
CA LYS A 66 -17.39 -2.73 13.03
C LYS A 66 -16.01 -3.22 12.56
N ASP A 67 -15.03 -3.19 13.43
CA ASP A 67 -13.64 -3.59 13.14
C ASP A 67 -13.53 -4.98 12.51
N ASN A 68 -14.32 -5.95 12.99
CA ASN A 68 -14.32 -7.31 12.44
C ASN A 68 -14.80 -7.32 10.97
N ILE A 69 -15.74 -6.46 10.59
CA ILE A 69 -16.20 -6.32 9.21
C ILE A 69 -15.14 -5.61 8.36
N VAL A 70 -14.45 -4.61 8.91
CA VAL A 70 -13.30 -3.99 8.23
C VAL A 70 -12.25 -5.06 7.91
N ARG A 71 -11.82 -5.83 8.91
CA ARG A 71 -10.86 -6.93 8.73
C ARG A 71 -11.36 -7.98 7.73
N GLN A 72 -12.64 -8.33 7.77
CA GLN A 72 -13.24 -9.26 6.81
C GLN A 72 -13.14 -8.76 5.37
N ILE A 73 -13.29 -7.45 5.10
CA ILE A 73 -13.12 -6.89 3.75
C ILE A 73 -11.72 -7.17 3.20
N PHE A 74 -10.68 -6.99 4.02
CA PHE A 74 -9.31 -7.28 3.60
C PHE A 74 -9.08 -8.77 3.38
N LYS A 75 -9.59 -9.63 4.28
CA LYS A 75 -9.55 -11.10 4.09
C LYS A 75 -10.23 -11.54 2.80
N ASP A 76 -11.44 -11.04 2.53
CA ASP A 76 -12.22 -11.34 1.32
C ASP A 76 -11.47 -10.93 0.04
N LEU A 77 -10.59 -9.93 0.14
CA LEU A 77 -9.73 -9.44 -0.94
C LEU A 77 -8.32 -10.06 -0.90
N SER A 78 -8.12 -11.15 -0.14
CA SER A 78 -6.85 -11.86 -0.01
C SER A 78 -5.70 -11.01 0.54
N ILE A 79 -5.99 -10.02 1.39
CA ILE A 79 -5.00 -9.24 2.13
C ILE A 79 -5.00 -9.71 3.58
N ASN A 80 -3.81 -9.94 4.15
CA ASN A 80 -3.68 -10.26 5.58
C ASN A 80 -4.22 -9.11 6.43
N ASP A 81 -5.25 -9.38 7.25
CA ASP A 81 -5.90 -8.38 8.10
C ASP A 81 -5.07 -7.97 9.32
N ASP A 82 -4.02 -8.72 9.69
CA ASP A 82 -3.07 -8.33 10.74
C ASP A 82 -2.33 -7.02 10.38
N ARG A 83 -2.22 -6.74 9.08
CA ARG A 83 -1.68 -5.50 8.53
C ARG A 83 -2.58 -4.30 8.79
N VAL A 84 -3.87 -4.52 9.06
CA VAL A 84 -4.88 -3.47 9.14
C VAL A 84 -4.91 -2.89 10.56
N LYS A 85 -4.57 -1.61 10.67
CA LYS A 85 -4.60 -0.82 11.90
C LYS A 85 -5.75 0.19 11.83
N ILE A 86 -6.72 0.05 12.73
CA ILE A 86 -7.91 0.89 12.77
C ILE A 86 -7.74 1.90 13.90
N VAL A 87 -7.92 3.18 13.59
CA VAL A 87 -7.87 4.29 14.55
C VAL A 87 -9.09 5.18 14.28
N SER A 88 -10.21 4.85 14.94
CA SER A 88 -11.51 5.49 14.71
C SER A 88 -12.00 6.35 15.86
N GLU A 89 -11.37 6.27 17.03
CA GLU A 89 -11.77 7.06 18.20
C GLU A 89 -11.36 8.53 18.03
N TYR A 90 -12.33 9.43 18.26
CA TYR A 90 -12.15 10.87 18.05
C TYR A 90 -10.96 11.43 18.83
N ASP A 91 -10.84 11.08 20.12
CA ASP A 91 -9.78 11.60 20.99
C ASP A 91 -8.41 10.99 20.70
N GLU A 92 -8.37 9.73 20.25
CA GLU A 92 -7.15 9.09 19.78
C GLU A 92 -6.64 9.79 18.52
N ILE A 93 -7.51 9.98 17.53
CA ILE A 93 -7.20 10.68 16.28
C ILE A 93 -6.68 12.10 16.56
N LYS A 94 -7.36 12.84 17.43
CA LYS A 94 -7.02 14.22 17.77
C LYS A 94 -5.59 14.35 18.34
N ASN A 95 -5.15 13.35 19.09
CA ASN A 95 -3.84 13.33 19.75
C ASN A 95 -2.78 12.50 19.01
N TYR A 96 -3.13 11.90 17.87
CA TYR A 96 -2.24 11.03 17.13
C TYR A 96 -1.02 11.76 16.58
N ASN A 97 0.15 11.13 16.69
CA ASN A 97 1.38 11.65 16.09
C ASN A 97 1.49 11.23 14.62
N PHE A 98 0.83 11.95 13.72
CA PHE A 98 0.89 11.68 12.28
C PHE A 98 2.29 11.86 11.67
N ASN A 99 3.14 12.72 12.24
CA ASN A 99 4.51 12.91 11.74
C ASN A 99 5.35 11.63 11.82
N ARG A 100 4.97 10.67 12.68
CA ARG A 100 5.68 9.38 12.78
C ARG A 100 5.67 8.60 11.46
N PHE A 101 4.67 8.84 10.60
CA PHE A 101 4.56 8.15 9.32
C PHE A 101 5.59 8.61 8.31
N ARG A 102 6.23 9.77 8.53
CA ARG A 102 7.22 10.29 7.60
C ARG A 102 8.47 9.40 7.62
N TYR A 103 8.81 8.85 6.46
CA TYR A 103 9.88 7.88 6.23
C TYR A 103 9.69 6.55 6.98
N ASP A 104 8.49 6.28 7.50
CA ASP A 104 8.18 5.00 8.12
C ASP A 104 7.90 3.95 7.05
N THR A 105 8.93 3.20 6.71
CA THR A 105 8.84 2.11 5.73
C THR A 105 7.86 1.02 6.12
N ALA A 106 7.53 0.86 7.41
CA ALA A 106 6.60 -0.19 7.83
C ALA A 106 5.17 0.08 7.35
N VAL A 107 4.84 1.32 6.97
CA VAL A 107 3.48 1.72 6.60
C VAL A 107 3.34 1.82 5.09
N ARG A 108 2.42 1.02 4.53
CA ARG A 108 2.18 0.96 3.08
C ARG A 108 1.15 1.99 2.62
N LEU A 109 0.05 2.13 3.35
CA LEU A 109 -1.11 2.90 2.89
C LEU A 109 -1.89 3.46 4.08
N ILE A 110 -2.42 4.67 3.91
CA ILE A 110 -3.29 5.30 4.89
C ILE A 110 -4.62 5.65 4.22
N PHE A 111 -5.70 5.02 4.67
CA PHE A 111 -7.06 5.43 4.37
C PHE A 111 -7.56 6.45 5.39
N VAL A 112 -8.22 7.49 4.91
CA VAL A 112 -8.68 8.60 5.75
C VAL A 112 -10.13 8.90 5.48
N GLY A 113 -11.01 8.58 6.43
CA GLY A 113 -12.39 9.05 6.46
C GLY A 113 -12.53 10.45 7.07
N PRO A 114 -13.77 10.84 7.41
CA PRO A 114 -14.02 12.08 8.13
C PRO A 114 -13.30 12.14 9.47
N MET A 115 -12.61 13.25 9.70
CA MET A 115 -11.75 13.48 10.86
C MET A 115 -12.05 14.83 11.51
N PRO A 116 -11.66 15.02 12.79
CA PRO A 116 -11.78 16.31 13.46
C PRO A 116 -10.98 17.39 12.72
N HIS A 117 -11.56 18.59 12.58
CA HIS A 117 -10.87 19.74 11.96
C HIS A 117 -9.63 20.21 12.73
N SER A 118 -9.52 19.86 14.02
CA SER A 118 -8.37 20.20 14.86
C SER A 118 -7.61 18.93 15.24
N THR A 119 -6.61 18.59 14.44
CA THR A 119 -5.64 17.52 14.69
C THR A 119 -4.26 18.14 14.95
N LYS A 120 -3.50 17.57 15.88
CA LYS A 120 -2.12 18.03 16.18
C LYS A 120 -1.19 17.75 14.99
N GLY A 121 -0.17 18.60 14.81
CA GLY A 121 0.91 18.38 13.83
C GLY A 121 0.69 18.98 12.44
N LYS A 122 -0.41 19.70 12.21
CA LYS A 122 -0.70 20.37 10.92
C LYS A 122 0.23 21.53 10.56
N GLY A 123 0.86 22.20 11.53
CA GLY A 123 1.64 23.42 11.27
C GLY A 123 0.78 24.49 10.58
N ASP A 124 1.29 25.04 9.47
CA ASP A 124 0.61 26.06 8.65
C ASP A 124 -0.39 25.49 7.63
N TYR A 125 -0.51 24.16 7.54
CA TYR A 125 -1.43 23.51 6.62
C TYR A 125 -2.88 23.56 7.12
N SER A 126 -3.83 23.51 6.17
CA SER A 126 -5.26 23.49 6.46
C SER A 126 -5.71 22.28 7.30
N SER A 127 -4.97 21.17 7.21
CA SER A 127 -5.14 19.96 8.02
C SER A 127 -3.86 19.12 8.04
N VAL A 128 -3.74 18.18 8.99
CA VAL A 128 -2.62 17.24 9.02
C VAL A 128 -2.59 16.33 7.77
N ILE A 129 -3.76 16.03 7.20
CA ILE A 129 -3.87 15.24 5.97
C ILE A 129 -3.32 16.02 4.78
N ALA A 130 -3.68 17.30 4.66
CA ALA A 130 -3.15 18.17 3.61
C ALA A 130 -1.62 18.29 3.69
N LYS A 131 -1.06 18.35 4.90
CA LYS A 131 0.40 18.30 5.11
C LYS A 131 1.00 17.00 4.57
N MET A 132 0.45 15.86 4.97
CA MET A 132 0.97 14.55 4.56
C MET A 132 0.82 14.28 3.06
N GLU A 133 -0.17 14.87 2.39
CA GLU A 133 -0.35 14.80 0.93
C GLU A 133 0.65 15.69 0.17
N GLN A 134 1.20 16.72 0.79
CA GLN A 134 2.07 17.73 0.15
C GLN A 134 3.55 17.58 0.50
N GLU A 135 3.89 17.00 1.65
CA GLU A 135 5.27 16.79 2.08
C GLU A 135 5.82 15.42 1.67
N GLU A 136 7.09 15.38 1.31
CA GLU A 136 7.78 14.13 0.97
C GLU A 136 7.99 13.20 2.17
N GLY A 137 7.99 11.90 1.88
CA GLY A 137 8.30 10.84 2.84
C GLY A 137 7.09 10.23 3.52
N PHE A 138 5.89 10.79 3.35
CA PHE A 138 4.67 10.15 3.85
C PHE A 138 4.19 9.01 2.95
N PRO A 139 3.53 7.97 3.50
CA PRO A 139 2.87 6.95 2.69
C PRO A 139 1.75 7.54 1.86
N LYS A 140 1.33 6.83 0.81
CA LYS A 140 0.15 7.20 0.04
C LYS A 140 -1.07 7.36 0.96
N ILE A 141 -1.84 8.43 0.72
CA ILE A 141 -3.11 8.69 1.40
C ILE A 141 -4.25 8.49 0.41
N VAL A 142 -5.30 7.82 0.86
CA VAL A 142 -6.57 7.67 0.14
C VAL A 142 -7.70 8.16 1.02
N ARG A 143 -8.33 9.27 0.62
CA ARG A 143 -9.51 9.80 1.30
C ARG A 143 -10.74 8.94 0.99
N LEU A 144 -11.50 8.57 2.02
CA LEU A 144 -12.72 7.77 1.96
C LEU A 144 -13.93 8.67 2.18
N GLY A 145 -14.84 8.69 1.19
CA GLY A 145 -16.02 9.55 1.17
C GLY A 145 -15.91 10.65 0.13
N THR A 146 -17.05 11.09 -0.41
CA THR A 146 -17.17 12.31 -1.21
C THR A 146 -17.30 13.54 -0.31
N GLU A 147 -17.04 14.74 -0.82
CA GLU A 147 -17.39 15.98 -0.11
C GLU A 147 -18.86 15.90 0.35
N GLY A 148 -19.07 15.92 1.67
CA GLY A 148 -20.40 15.80 2.29
C GLY A 148 -20.75 14.42 2.87
N ASP A 149 -20.00 13.36 2.58
CA ASP A 149 -20.21 12.05 3.20
C ASP A 149 -19.61 12.02 4.62
N LEU A 150 -20.48 11.95 5.62
CA LEU A 150 -20.10 12.10 7.03
C LEU A 150 -19.37 10.90 7.63
N LYS A 151 -19.29 9.72 6.97
CA LYS A 151 -18.66 8.50 7.55
C LYS A 151 -18.10 7.51 6.52
N VAL A 152 -17.16 6.65 6.94
CA VAL A 152 -16.66 5.50 6.15
C VAL A 152 -17.69 4.35 6.14
N THR A 153 -17.90 3.73 4.98
CA THR A 153 -18.89 2.65 4.77
C THR A 153 -18.23 1.39 4.19
N LYS A 154 -18.87 0.22 4.36
CA LYS A 154 -18.35 -1.05 3.81
C LYS A 154 -18.08 -0.93 2.31
N THR A 155 -18.98 -0.26 1.59
CA THR A 155 -18.90 -0.10 0.14
C THR A 155 -17.77 0.81 -0.29
N ASN A 156 -17.59 1.99 0.33
CA ASN A 156 -16.53 2.91 -0.10
C ASN A 156 -15.13 2.38 0.25
N LEU A 157 -14.98 1.75 1.41
CA LEU A 157 -13.73 1.11 1.81
C LEU A 157 -13.38 -0.04 0.86
N LYS A 158 -14.34 -0.96 0.59
CA LYS A 158 -14.10 -2.08 -0.32
C LYS A 158 -13.71 -1.61 -1.73
N LYS A 159 -14.41 -0.60 -2.27
CA LYS A 159 -14.08 -0.01 -3.58
C LYS A 159 -12.68 0.60 -3.59
N ALA A 160 -12.31 1.33 -2.54
CA ALA A 160 -10.99 1.94 -2.44
C ALA A 160 -9.88 0.89 -2.38
N VAL A 161 -10.05 -0.18 -1.58
CA VAL A 161 -9.07 -1.28 -1.51
C VAL A 161 -8.94 -1.97 -2.88
N ILE A 162 -10.04 -2.25 -3.58
CA ILE A 162 -10.01 -2.85 -4.93
C ILE A 162 -9.22 -1.98 -5.90
N LYS A 163 -9.46 -0.65 -5.92
CA LYS A 163 -8.71 0.27 -6.78
C LYS A 163 -7.21 0.23 -6.52
N GLU A 164 -6.82 0.13 -5.25
CA GLU A 164 -5.41 0.05 -4.87
C GLU A 164 -4.78 -1.30 -5.26
N ILE A 165 -5.55 -2.39 -5.29
CA ILE A 165 -5.13 -3.68 -5.86
C ILE A 165 -4.98 -3.57 -7.39
N GLU A 166 -5.99 -3.03 -8.09
CA GLU A 166 -5.99 -2.89 -9.55
C GLU A 166 -4.83 -2.01 -10.06
N SER A 167 -4.39 -1.04 -9.25
CA SER A 167 -3.22 -0.20 -9.56
C SER A 167 -1.87 -0.85 -9.18
N ASN A 168 -1.87 -2.08 -8.67
CA ASN A 168 -0.70 -2.78 -8.12
C ASN A 168 -0.03 -2.01 -6.94
N TYR A 169 -0.78 -1.16 -6.24
CA TYR A 169 -0.28 -0.50 -5.05
C TYR A 169 -0.41 -1.39 -3.81
N LEU A 170 -1.52 -2.13 -3.69
CA LEU A 170 -1.68 -3.18 -2.70
C LEU A 170 -1.53 -4.55 -3.37
N ASP A 171 -0.59 -5.34 -2.86
CA ASP A 171 -0.48 -6.73 -3.25
C ASP A 171 -1.46 -7.59 -2.46
N VAL A 172 -2.10 -8.51 -3.18
CA VAL A 172 -2.86 -9.60 -2.58
C VAL A 172 -1.91 -10.74 -2.27
N ASN A 173 -2.10 -11.41 -1.14
CA ASN A 173 -1.42 -12.67 -0.89
C ASN A 173 -1.90 -13.67 -1.94
N TYR A 174 -1.07 -13.96 -2.94
CA TYR A 174 -1.13 -15.25 -3.60
C TYR A 174 -0.74 -16.27 -2.54
N LEU A 175 -1.74 -16.86 -1.86
CA LEU A 175 -1.55 -18.15 -1.23
C LEU A 175 -1.02 -19.08 -2.33
N MET A 176 0.28 -19.33 -2.30
CA MET A 176 0.90 -20.47 -3.00
C MET A 176 0.31 -21.77 -2.47
#